data_AF-A0ABD5LW55-F1
#
_entry.id   AF-A0ABD5LW55-F1
#
_cell.length_a   1.000
_cell.length_b   1.000
_cell.length_c   1.000
_cell.angle_alpha   90.00
_cell.angle_beta   90.00
_cell.angle_gamma   90.00
#
_symmetry.space_group_name_H-M   'P 1'
#
loop_
_entity.id
_entity.type
_entity.pdbx_description
1 polymer ?
#
loop_
_entity_poly.entity_id
_entity_poly.type
_entity_poly.pdbx_seq_one_letter_code
_entity_poly.pdbx_strand_id
1 'polypeptide(L)'
;MPNTQQQIVRLTRDVESEQAIYNQLVAKQQELSVLNSGITADVRIIDSAESQPNAVAPKKALILVLAAILGFIVGCAYVIAREFFNNKIKGTEDIDALGINVYATIPFSSYEKKLIAEGNKNPLALENPADTAVEAIRSLRTSVYFSVMNQGNNLVMVTSASPGVGKSFVTSNMAVVLANVGKKYC
;
A
#
# COMPACT_ATOMS: atom_id res chain seq x y z
N MET A 1 -6.64 112.10 47.97
CA MET A 1 -5.48 111.17 48.04
C MET A 1 -4.76 111.25 46.69
N PRO A 2 -3.45 111.56 46.63
CA PRO A 2 -2.74 111.90 45.37
C PRO A 2 -2.55 110.71 44.43
N ASN A 3 -2.66 110.93 43.12
CA ASN A 3 -2.63 109.90 42.06
C ASN A 3 -1.35 109.03 42.02
N THR A 4 -0.24 109.52 42.56
CA THR A 4 1.06 108.82 42.57
C THR A 4 1.10 107.63 43.53
N GLN A 5 0.41 107.68 44.66
CA GLN A 5 0.33 106.56 45.60
C GLN A 5 -0.52 105.41 45.06
N GLN A 6 -1.54 105.69 44.23
CA GLN A 6 -2.36 104.65 43.60
C GLN A 6 -1.60 103.89 42.50
N GLN A 7 -0.70 104.56 41.78
CA GLN A 7 0.15 103.91 40.77
C GLN A 7 1.15 102.94 41.40
N ILE A 8 1.78 103.31 42.53
CA ILE A 8 2.72 102.43 43.22
C ILE A 8 2.01 101.15 43.69
N VAL A 9 0.82 101.25 44.28
CA VAL A 9 0.05 100.07 44.72
C VAL A 9 -0.35 99.16 43.56
N ARG A 10 -0.66 99.73 42.39
CA ARG A 10 -0.97 98.93 41.18
C ARG A 10 0.29 98.22 40.67
N LEU A 11 1.40 98.94 40.53
CA LEU A 11 2.67 98.37 40.09
C LEU A 11 3.20 97.29 41.06
N THR A 12 3.05 97.47 42.37
CA THR A 12 3.41 96.44 43.36
C THR A 12 2.57 95.18 43.19
N ARG A 13 1.25 95.31 42.96
CA ARG A 13 0.38 94.15 42.71
C ARG A 13 0.72 93.44 41.40
N ASP A 14 1.06 94.19 40.35
CA ASP A 14 1.44 93.62 39.06
C ASP A 14 2.76 92.84 39.18
N VAL A 15 3.76 93.39 39.89
CA VAL A 15 5.01 92.70 40.20
C VAL A 15 4.79 91.45 41.06
N GLU A 16 3.92 91.51 42.08
CA GLU A 16 3.58 90.34 42.89
C GLU A 16 2.90 89.24 42.06
N SER A 17 2.01 89.62 41.12
CA SER A 17 1.34 88.68 40.23
C SER A 17 2.32 88.04 39.24
N GLU A 18 3.22 88.81 38.63
CA GLU A 18 4.24 88.28 37.72
C GLU A 18 5.22 87.35 38.45
N GLN A 19 5.64 87.74 39.67
CA GLN A 19 6.50 86.90 40.50
C GLN A 19 5.82 85.57 40.87
N ALA A 20 4.51 85.59 41.15
CA ALA A 20 3.73 84.39 41.42
C ALA A 20 3.67 83.45 40.20
N ILE A 21 3.42 83.99 39.00
CA ILE A 21 3.38 83.22 37.74
C ILE A 21 4.76 82.65 37.42
N TYR A 22 5.83 83.43 37.58
CA TYR A 22 7.21 82.99 37.36
C TYR A 22 7.56 81.80 38.26
N ASN A 23 7.26 81.91 39.56
CA ASN A 23 7.51 80.84 40.52
C ASN A 23 6.69 79.57 40.18
N GLN A 24 5.46 79.73 39.69
CA GLN A 24 4.64 78.59 39.26
C GLN A 24 5.21 77.90 38.01
N LEU A 25 5.73 78.65 37.04
CA LEU A 25 6.38 78.10 35.85
C LEU A 25 7.67 77.35 36.21
N VAL A 26 8.50 77.91 37.07
CA VAL A 26 9.73 77.26 37.55
C VAL A 26 9.40 75.96 38.27
N ALA A 27 8.39 75.97 39.15
CA ALA A 27 7.94 74.76 39.83
C ALA A 27 7.45 73.68 38.84
N LYS A 28 6.67 74.07 37.82
CA LYS A 28 6.20 73.14 36.78
C LYS A 28 7.33 72.59 35.91
N GLN A 29 8.34 73.41 35.59
CA GLN A 29 9.51 72.96 34.85
C GLN A 29 10.29 71.91 35.65
N GLN A 30 10.46 72.12 36.95
CA GLN A 30 11.19 71.19 37.81
C GLN A 30 10.42 69.87 38.00
N GLU A 31 9.09 69.94 38.13
CA GLU A 31 8.21 68.76 38.14
C GLU A 31 8.37 67.92 36.85
N LEU A 32 8.35 68.58 35.68
CA LEU A 32 8.57 67.90 34.40
C LEU A 32 9.98 67.35 34.24
N SER A 33 11.01 68.06 34.71
CA SER A 33 12.39 67.55 34.72
C SER A 33 12.53 66.31 35.60
N VAL A 34 11.88 66.27 36.76
CA VAL A 34 11.86 65.07 37.63
C VAL A 34 11.10 63.93 36.95
N LEU A 35 9.95 64.21 36.34
CA LEU A 35 9.18 63.21 35.59
C LEU A 35 9.98 62.62 34.42
N ASN A 36 10.64 63.47 33.62
CA ASN A 36 11.50 63.02 32.52
C ASN A 36 12.72 62.24 33.00
N SER A 37 13.30 62.58 34.15
CA SER A 37 14.39 61.81 34.78
C SER A 37 13.91 60.43 35.26
N GLY A 38 12.61 60.29 35.53
CA GLY A 38 11.96 59.06 35.95
C GLY A 38 11.49 58.15 34.80
N ILE A 39 11.51 58.61 33.54
CA ILE A 39 11.23 57.76 32.37
C ILE A 39 12.50 56.99 31.98
N THR A 40 13.03 56.21 32.92
CA THR A 40 13.79 55.02 32.50
C THR A 40 12.73 54.04 32.05
N ALA A 41 12.61 53.83 30.74
CA ALA A 41 11.70 52.83 30.20
C ALA A 41 12.15 51.45 30.69
N ASP A 42 11.61 50.99 31.83
CA ASP A 42 11.73 49.62 32.31
C ASP A 42 10.89 48.76 31.38
N VAL A 43 11.50 48.32 30.27
CA VAL A 43 10.90 47.32 29.39
C VAL A 43 10.97 45.99 30.12
N ARG A 44 10.01 45.77 31.01
CA ARG A 44 9.82 44.46 31.63
C ARG A 44 8.97 43.62 30.68
N ILE A 45 9.58 42.54 30.17
CA ILE A 45 8.85 41.53 29.41
C ILE A 45 7.80 40.93 30.37
N ILE A 46 6.52 41.22 30.13
CA ILE A 46 5.41 40.73 30.94
C ILE A 46 5.04 39.29 30.57
N ASP A 47 5.32 38.88 29.33
CA ASP A 47 5.02 37.55 28.84
C ASP A 47 6.09 37.09 27.84
N SER A 48 6.86 36.08 28.21
CA SER A 48 7.77 35.40 27.32
C SER A 48 6.96 34.43 26.47
N ALA A 49 6.98 34.58 25.15
CA ALA A 49 6.27 33.67 24.24
C ALA A 49 6.77 32.23 24.44
N GLU A 50 5.99 31.42 25.15
CA GLU A 50 6.25 29.99 25.28
C GLU A 50 5.93 29.31 23.95
N SER A 51 6.97 29.02 23.17
CA SER A 51 6.83 28.12 22.04
C SER A 51 6.65 26.71 22.58
N GLN A 52 5.46 26.14 22.37
CA GLN A 52 5.24 24.73 22.66
C GLN A 52 6.27 23.89 21.87
N PRO A 53 7.09 23.06 22.52
CA PRO A 53 8.12 22.28 21.83
C PRO A 53 7.54 21.18 20.95
N ASN A 54 6.27 20.84 21.15
CA ASN A 54 5.57 19.78 20.43
C ASN A 54 4.65 20.36 19.36
N ALA A 55 4.82 19.89 18.12
CA ALA A 55 3.95 20.24 17.01
C ALA A 55 2.50 19.79 17.30
N VAL A 56 1.58 20.74 17.48
CA VAL A 56 0.14 20.50 17.67
C VAL A 56 -0.48 19.84 16.43
N ALA A 57 0.09 20.08 15.25
CA ALA A 57 -0.23 19.43 13.98
C ALA A 57 1.01 19.38 13.05
N PRO A 58 1.13 18.42 12.12
CA PRO A 58 0.31 17.21 11.96
C PRO A 58 0.80 16.03 12.82
N LYS A 59 -0.13 15.19 13.30
CA LYS A 59 0.18 13.94 14.03
C LYS A 59 0.74 12.88 13.06
N LYS A 60 2.01 13.01 12.68
CA LYS A 60 2.67 12.16 11.66
C LYS A 60 2.50 10.65 11.93
N ALA A 61 2.60 10.22 13.19
CA ALA A 61 2.40 8.82 13.57
C ALA A 61 0.98 8.31 13.26
N LEU A 62 -0.05 9.11 13.54
CA LEU A 62 -1.45 8.76 13.26
C LEU A 62 -1.69 8.67 11.75
N ILE A 63 -1.18 9.63 10.98
CA ILE A 63 -1.29 9.64 9.51
C ILE A 63 -0.59 8.42 8.92
N LEU A 64 0.60 8.07 9.42
CA LEU A 64 1.35 6.91 8.96
C LEU A 64 0.62 5.59 9.26
N VAL A 65 0.05 5.45 10.46
CA VAL A 65 -0.75 4.27 10.82
C VAL A 65 -2.00 4.15 9.94
N LEU A 66 -2.73 5.25 9.74
CA LEU A 66 -3.90 5.25 8.85
C LEU A 66 -3.53 4.93 7.40
N ALA A 67 -2.45 5.51 6.89
CA ALA A 67 -1.96 5.22 5.55
C ALA A 67 -1.53 3.75 5.39
N ALA A 68 -0.88 3.16 6.40
CA ALA A 68 -0.51 1.75 6.39
C ALA A 68 -1.74 0.83 6.37
N ILE A 69 -2.75 1.12 7.18
CA ILE A 69 -4.00 0.35 7.22
C ILE A 69 -4.73 0.46 5.88
N LEU A 70 -4.89 1.67 5.34
CA LEU A 70 -5.53 1.88 4.04
C LEU A 70 -4.77 1.20 2.91
N GLY A 71 -3.44 1.32 2.89
CA GLY A 71 -2.58 0.65 1.91
C GLY A 71 -2.70 -0.87 1.97
N PHE A 72 -2.78 -1.45 3.17
CA PHE A 72 -2.99 -2.88 3.36
C PHE A 72 -4.36 -3.33 2.82
N ILE A 73 -5.43 -2.60 3.15
CA ILE A 73 -6.78 -2.91 2.65
C ILE A 73 -6.83 -2.85 1.13
N VAL A 74 -6.28 -1.80 0.52
CA VAL A 74 -6.23 -1.65 -0.94
C VAL A 74 -5.38 -2.75 -1.58
N GLY A 75 -4.25 -3.11 -0.97
CA GLY A 75 -3.40 -4.22 -1.44
C GLY A 75 -4.12 -5.56 -1.42
N CYS A 76 -4.80 -5.89 -0.31
CA CYS A 76 -5.62 -7.09 -0.21
C CYS A 76 -6.77 -7.08 -1.23
N ALA A 77 -7.49 -5.97 -1.35
CA ALA A 77 -8.56 -5.83 -2.33
C ALA A 77 -8.06 -6.01 -3.77
N TYR A 78 -6.88 -5.48 -4.10
CA TYR A 78 -6.25 -5.66 -5.41
C TYR A 78 -5.89 -7.12 -5.68
N VAL A 79 -5.28 -7.83 -4.72
CA VAL A 79 -4.95 -9.26 -4.87
C VAL A 79 -6.21 -10.10 -5.06
N ILE A 80 -7.24 -9.85 -4.25
CA ILE A 80 -8.53 -10.54 -4.35
C ILE A 80 -9.19 -10.25 -5.69
N ALA A 81 -9.27 -8.98 -6.11
CA ALA A 81 -9.83 -8.62 -7.41
C ALA A 81 -9.07 -9.29 -8.56
N ARG A 82 -7.74 -9.29 -8.51
CA ARG A 82 -6.89 -9.97 -9.50
C ARG A 82 -7.19 -11.47 -9.57
N GLU A 83 -7.45 -12.11 -8.43
CA GLU A 83 -7.80 -13.53 -8.38
C GLU A 83 -9.21 -13.79 -8.92
N PHE A 84 -10.19 -12.93 -8.60
CA PHE A 84 -11.54 -13.03 -9.17
C PHE A 84 -11.58 -12.88 -10.70
N PHE A 85 -10.70 -12.05 -11.28
CA PHE A 85 -10.57 -11.92 -12.74
C PHE A 85 -9.73 -13.04 -13.38
N ASN A 86 -9.12 -13.92 -12.59
CA ASN A 86 -8.29 -15.00 -13.08
C ASN A 86 -9.13 -16.28 -13.28
N ASN A 87 -9.73 -16.44 -14.46
CA ASN A 87 -10.53 -17.62 -14.86
C ASN A 87 -9.66 -18.87 -15.16
N LYS A 88 -8.61 -19.13 -14.38
CA LYS A 88 -7.81 -20.35 -14.54
C LYS A 88 -8.42 -21.47 -13.72
N ILE A 89 -8.60 -22.63 -14.35
CA ILE A 89 -8.93 -23.89 -13.67
C ILE A 89 -7.75 -24.23 -12.76
N LYS A 90 -7.98 -24.28 -11.45
CA LYS A 90 -6.93 -24.52 -10.44
C LYS A 90 -7.03 -25.91 -9.83
N GLY A 91 -8.24 -26.46 -9.76
CA GLY A 91 -8.51 -27.75 -9.14
C GLY A 91 -9.37 -28.65 -10.02
N THR A 92 -9.40 -29.94 -9.67
CA THR A 92 -10.34 -30.90 -10.26
C THR A 92 -11.79 -30.56 -9.92
N GLU A 93 -12.02 -29.93 -8.77
CA GLU A 93 -13.33 -29.47 -8.30
C GLU A 93 -14.01 -28.50 -9.29
N ASP A 94 -13.23 -27.63 -9.94
CA ASP A 94 -13.71 -26.70 -10.95
C ASP A 94 -14.25 -27.44 -12.21
N ILE A 95 -13.69 -28.62 -12.51
CA ILE A 95 -14.08 -29.46 -13.66
C ILE A 95 -15.27 -30.34 -13.29
N ASP A 96 -15.30 -30.86 -12.06
CA ASP A 96 -16.43 -31.63 -11.54
C ASP A 96 -17.71 -30.78 -11.49
N ALA A 97 -17.60 -29.49 -11.16
CA ALA A 97 -18.72 -28.55 -11.20
C ALA A 97 -19.31 -28.35 -12.61
N LEU A 98 -18.53 -28.62 -13.67
CA LEU A 98 -18.99 -28.60 -15.07
C LEU A 98 -19.65 -29.92 -15.50
N GLY A 99 -19.72 -30.92 -14.61
CA GLY A 99 -20.27 -32.24 -14.91
C GLY A 99 -19.36 -33.11 -15.79
N ILE A 100 -18.07 -32.78 -15.87
CA ILE A 100 -17.09 -33.52 -16.67
C ILE A 100 -16.31 -34.44 -15.74
N ASN A 101 -16.39 -35.76 -15.96
CA ASN A 101 -15.64 -36.72 -15.16
C ASN A 101 -14.13 -36.62 -15.46
N VAL A 102 -13.33 -36.36 -14.42
CA VAL A 102 -11.86 -36.34 -14.50
C VAL A 102 -11.31 -37.77 -14.40
N TYR A 103 -10.73 -38.29 -15.49
CA TYR A 103 -10.17 -39.65 -15.50
C TYR A 103 -8.78 -39.77 -14.87
N ALA A 104 -7.96 -38.72 -14.95
CA ALA A 104 -6.64 -38.66 -14.36
C ALA A 104 -6.13 -37.21 -14.30
N THR A 105 -5.27 -36.93 -13.32
CA THR A 105 -4.50 -35.69 -13.22
C THR A 105 -3.03 -36.01 -13.43
N ILE A 106 -2.43 -35.46 -14.49
CA ILE A 106 -1.03 -35.74 -14.85
C ILE A 106 -0.16 -34.59 -14.33
N PRO A 107 0.76 -34.83 -13.38
CA PRO A 107 1.65 -33.80 -12.86
C PRO A 107 2.68 -33.36 -13.91
N PHE A 108 3.21 -32.15 -13.73
CA PHE A 108 4.29 -31.64 -14.57
C PHE A 108 5.61 -32.35 -14.27
N SER A 109 6.20 -33.05 -15.25
CA SER A 109 7.52 -33.65 -15.11
C SER A 109 8.62 -32.63 -15.45
N SER A 110 9.56 -32.46 -14.50
CA SER A 110 10.76 -31.65 -14.72
C SER A 110 11.77 -32.33 -15.65
N TYR A 111 11.75 -33.67 -15.72
CA TYR A 111 12.62 -34.45 -16.60
C TYR A 111 12.18 -34.32 -18.06
N GLU A 112 10.87 -34.39 -18.32
CA GLU A 112 10.32 -34.15 -19.66
C GLU A 112 10.71 -32.76 -20.20
N LYS A 113 10.65 -31.74 -19.34
CA LYS A 113 11.08 -30.38 -19.71
C LYS A 113 12.55 -30.34 -20.17
N LYS A 114 13.42 -31.13 -19.53
CA LYS A 114 14.83 -31.23 -19.91
C LYS A 114 15.00 -31.96 -21.23
N LEU A 115 14.32 -33.09 -21.42
CA LEU A 115 14.36 -33.85 -22.68
C LEU A 115 13.95 -32.98 -23.87
N ILE A 116 12.86 -32.23 -23.73
CA ILE A 116 12.38 -31.32 -24.76
C ILE A 116 13.41 -30.21 -25.04
N ALA A 117 14.05 -29.67 -24.00
CA ALA A 117 15.09 -28.65 -24.14
C ALA A 117 16.35 -29.20 -24.84
N GLU A 118 16.66 -30.48 -24.65
CA GLU A 118 17.74 -31.22 -25.30
C GLU A 118 17.37 -31.67 -26.73
N GLY A 119 16.15 -31.38 -27.18
CA GLY A 119 15.65 -31.77 -28.51
C GLY A 119 15.27 -33.24 -28.63
N ASN A 120 15.25 -34.00 -27.53
CA ASN A 120 14.80 -35.38 -27.51
C ASN A 120 13.27 -35.41 -27.61
N LYS A 121 12.75 -36.18 -28.58
CA LYS A 121 11.32 -36.37 -28.83
C LYS A 121 10.81 -37.73 -28.38
N ASN A 122 11.65 -38.52 -27.71
CA ASN A 122 11.27 -39.82 -27.19
C ASN A 122 10.20 -39.65 -26.09
N PRO A 123 9.18 -40.51 -26.05
CA PRO A 123 8.22 -40.52 -24.96
C PRO A 123 8.90 -40.68 -23.59
N LEU A 124 8.50 -39.87 -22.62
CA LEU A 124 8.92 -39.95 -21.21
C LEU A 124 8.86 -41.37 -20.65
N ALA A 125 7.85 -42.15 -21.03
CA ALA A 125 7.64 -43.52 -20.59
C ALA A 125 8.76 -44.49 -21.01
N LEU A 126 9.56 -44.15 -22.04
CA LEU A 126 10.75 -44.92 -22.43
C LEU A 126 12.00 -44.45 -21.68
N GLU A 127 12.18 -43.14 -21.56
CA GLU A 127 13.39 -42.53 -20.97
C GLU A 127 13.42 -42.64 -19.45
N ASN A 128 12.29 -42.33 -18.80
CA ASN A 128 12.12 -42.44 -17.35
C ASN A 128 10.78 -43.08 -16.99
N PRO A 129 10.70 -44.42 -17.01
CA PRO A 129 9.47 -45.15 -16.71
C PRO A 129 8.97 -44.94 -15.28
N ALA A 130 9.81 -44.50 -14.34
CA ALA A 130 9.48 -44.32 -12.92
C ALA A 130 9.01 -42.88 -12.58
N ASP A 131 8.89 -42.00 -13.58
CA ASP A 131 8.40 -40.64 -13.36
C ASP A 131 6.93 -40.63 -12.90
N THR A 132 6.60 -39.73 -11.99
CA THR A 132 5.24 -39.50 -11.49
C THR A 132 4.21 -39.24 -12.59
N ALA A 133 4.60 -38.58 -13.68
CA ALA A 133 3.73 -38.34 -14.83
C ALA A 133 3.41 -39.66 -15.57
N VAL A 134 4.37 -40.59 -15.65
CA VAL A 134 4.16 -41.91 -16.27
C VAL A 134 3.27 -42.78 -15.39
N GLU A 135 3.42 -42.73 -14.06
CA GLU A 135 2.49 -43.39 -13.13
C GLU A 135 1.06 -42.87 -13.24
N ALA A 136 0.89 -41.55 -13.42
CA ALA A 136 -0.43 -40.97 -13.68
C ALA A 136 -1.03 -41.50 -14.99
N ILE A 137 -0.21 -41.71 -16.03
CA ILE A 137 -0.66 -42.31 -17.30
C ILE A 137 -0.99 -43.80 -17.15
N ARG A 138 -0.26 -44.56 -16.31
CA ARG A 138 -0.62 -45.95 -15.96
C ARG A 138 -1.97 -46.02 -15.23
N SER A 139 -2.24 -45.04 -14.37
CA SER A 139 -3.53 -44.89 -13.70
C SER A 139 -4.63 -44.57 -14.72
N LEU A 140 -4.39 -43.60 -15.62
CA LEU A 140 -5.30 -43.25 -16.72
C LEU A 140 -5.65 -44.47 -17.59
N ARG A 141 -4.67 -45.30 -17.95
CA ARG A 141 -4.89 -46.55 -18.68
C ARG A 141 -5.92 -47.45 -17.99
N THR A 142 -5.79 -47.60 -16.68
CA THR A 142 -6.68 -48.46 -15.90
C THR A 142 -8.10 -47.89 -15.89
N SER A 143 -8.25 -46.58 -15.67
CA SER A 143 -9.55 -45.90 -15.73
C SER A 143 -10.22 -46.00 -17.11
N VAL A 144 -9.45 -45.81 -18.19
CA VAL A 144 -9.94 -45.94 -19.57
C VAL A 144 -10.30 -47.40 -19.89
N TYR A 145 -9.50 -48.36 -19.44
CA TYR A 145 -9.77 -49.78 -19.65
C TYR A 145 -11.14 -50.18 -19.09
N PHE A 146 -11.45 -49.78 -17.85
CA PHE A 146 -12.77 -50.06 -17.25
C PHE A 146 -13.91 -49.34 -17.97
N SER A 147 -13.65 -48.14 -18.50
CA SER A 147 -14.66 -47.37 -19.24
C SER A 147 -15.01 -48.02 -20.58
N VAL A 148 -14.01 -48.58 -21.26
CA VAL A 148 -14.16 -49.19 -22.60
C VAL A 148 -14.59 -50.66 -22.53
N MET A 149 -14.38 -51.34 -21.40
CA MET A 149 -14.61 -52.79 -21.25
C MET A 149 -16.01 -53.26 -21.68
N ASN A 150 -17.03 -52.42 -21.57
CA ASN A 150 -18.42 -52.74 -21.91
C ASN A 150 -18.92 -52.09 -23.21
N GLN A 151 -18.08 -51.37 -23.96
CA GLN A 151 -18.50 -50.55 -25.10
C GLN A 151 -18.34 -51.25 -26.47
N GLY A 152 -17.80 -52.47 -26.52
CA GLY A 152 -17.67 -53.28 -27.75
C GLY A 152 -16.70 -52.73 -28.82
N ASN A 153 -16.18 -51.51 -28.65
CA ASN A 153 -15.21 -50.87 -29.53
C ASN A 153 -13.96 -50.44 -28.76
N ASN A 154 -12.79 -50.60 -29.36
CA ASN A 154 -11.49 -50.29 -28.73
C ASN A 154 -10.90 -48.96 -29.21
N LEU A 155 -11.73 -48.07 -29.76
CA LEU A 155 -11.31 -46.77 -30.29
C LEU A 155 -11.46 -45.67 -29.23
N VAL A 156 -10.35 -45.02 -28.89
CA VAL A 156 -10.33 -43.88 -27.96
C VAL A 156 -9.74 -42.66 -28.66
N MET A 157 -10.50 -41.57 -28.72
CA MET A 157 -10.05 -40.30 -29.28
C MET A 157 -9.54 -39.39 -28.16
N VAL A 158 -8.32 -38.86 -28.31
CA VAL A 158 -7.74 -37.88 -27.40
C VAL A 158 -7.75 -36.49 -28.06
N THR A 159 -8.43 -35.54 -27.44
CA THR A 159 -8.53 -34.14 -27.92
C THR A 159 -8.26 -33.15 -26.79
N SER A 160 -8.04 -31.88 -27.11
CA SER A 160 -7.80 -30.81 -26.14
C SER A 160 -8.57 -29.54 -26.50
N ALA A 161 -8.92 -28.75 -25.48
CA ALA A 161 -9.63 -27.47 -25.66
C ALA A 161 -8.78 -26.41 -26.37
N SER A 162 -7.44 -26.48 -26.21
CA SER A 162 -6.50 -25.52 -26.79
C SER A 162 -5.23 -26.21 -27.32
N PRO A 163 -4.50 -25.58 -28.25
CA PRO A 163 -3.16 -26.00 -28.63
C PRO A 163 -2.19 -25.95 -27.44
N GLY A 164 -1.20 -26.84 -27.41
CA GLY A 164 -0.12 -26.81 -26.41
C GLY A 164 -0.45 -27.40 -25.02
N VAL A 165 -1.67 -27.91 -24.79
CA VAL A 165 -2.11 -28.48 -23.50
C VAL A 165 -1.45 -29.83 -23.18
N GLY A 166 -0.74 -30.45 -24.14
CA GLY A 166 -0.05 -31.72 -23.93
C GLY A 166 -0.78 -32.95 -24.45
N LYS A 167 -1.81 -32.80 -25.31
CA LYS A 167 -2.51 -33.95 -25.95
C LYS A 167 -1.54 -34.96 -26.57
N SER A 168 -0.54 -34.47 -27.31
CA SER A 168 0.44 -35.30 -28.01
C SER A 168 1.36 -36.04 -27.05
N PHE A 169 1.70 -35.41 -25.92
CA PHE A 169 2.46 -36.04 -24.83
C PHE A 169 1.66 -37.19 -24.19
N VAL A 170 0.37 -36.96 -23.90
CA VAL A 170 -0.49 -38.01 -23.33
C VAL A 170 -0.65 -39.16 -24.32
N THR A 171 -0.94 -38.88 -25.59
CA THR A 171 -1.13 -39.92 -26.62
C THR A 171 0.13 -40.77 -26.83
N SER A 172 1.31 -40.16 -26.95
CA SER A 172 2.56 -40.90 -27.21
C SER A 172 2.96 -41.79 -26.02
N ASN A 173 2.87 -41.26 -24.81
CA ASN A 173 3.19 -42.02 -23.59
C ASN A 173 2.15 -43.10 -23.29
N MET A 174 0.87 -42.83 -23.54
CA MET A 174 -0.20 -43.82 -23.40
C MET A 174 0.01 -45.00 -24.36
N ALA A 175 0.44 -44.74 -25.60
CA ALA A 175 0.77 -45.78 -26.57
C ALA A 175 1.89 -46.70 -26.05
N VAL A 176 2.96 -46.15 -25.48
CA VAL A 176 4.04 -46.92 -24.85
C VAL A 176 3.54 -47.73 -23.64
N VAL A 177 2.71 -47.12 -22.79
CA VAL A 177 2.14 -47.77 -21.60
C VAL A 177 1.16 -48.90 -21.96
N LEU A 178 0.47 -48.81 -23.10
CA LEU A 178 -0.35 -49.88 -23.68
C LEU A 178 0.52 -50.99 -24.30
N ALA A 179 1.60 -50.61 -25.00
CA ALA A 179 2.57 -51.53 -25.58
C ALA A 179 3.20 -52.45 -24.53
N ASN A 180 3.56 -51.89 -23.37
CA ASN A 180 4.17 -52.62 -22.25
C ASN A 180 3.27 -53.74 -21.68
N VAL A 181 1.96 -53.69 -21.92
CA VAL A 181 0.99 -54.73 -21.51
C VAL A 181 0.70 -55.70 -22.66
N GLY A 182 1.47 -55.63 -23.75
CA GLY A 182 1.32 -56.50 -24.92
C GLY A 182 0.09 -56.18 -25.78
N LYS A 183 -0.53 -55.01 -25.61
CA LYS A 183 -1.64 -54.57 -26.48
C LYS A 183 -1.08 -53.97 -27.77
N LYS A 184 -1.63 -54.39 -28.91
CA LYS A 184 -1.37 -53.78 -30.21
C LYS A 184 -2.09 -52.44 -30.26
N TYR A 185 -1.38 -51.37 -30.62
CA TYR A 185 -1.89 -50.01 -30.76
C TYR A 185 -1.58 -49.50 -32.17
N CYS A 186 -2.41 -48.58 -32.68
CA CYS A 186 -2.27 -47.92 -33.97
C CYS A 186 -2.44 -46.41 -33.81
#